data_AF-A0A2V4R257-F1
#
_entry.id   AF-A0A2V4R257-F1
#
_cell.length_a   1.000
_cell.length_b   1.000
_cell.length_c   1.000
_cell.angle_alpha   90.00
_cell.angle_beta   90.00
_cell.angle_gamma   90.00
#
_symmetry.space_group_name_H-M   'P 1'
#
loop_
_entity.id
_entity.type
_entity.pdbx_description
1 polymer ?
#
loop_
_entity_poly.entity_id
_entity_poly.type
_entity_poly.pdbx_seq_one_letter_code
_entity_poly.pdbx_strand_id
1 'polypeptide(L)'
;MTVTQNRPTHEIMDTDTMMVAFLREYGLSGARERARHHIGRCVEAGLEDDAAFWMRVSNQLENLASSDYGPGNLFTPSGQISPTATRPG
;
A
#
# COMPACT_ATOMS: atom_id res chain seq x y z
N MET A 1 40.89 6.96 11.39
CA MET A 1 39.70 6.49 12.11
C MET A 1 38.50 6.94 11.28
N THR A 2 37.99 6.07 10.42
CA THR A 2 36.83 6.37 9.58
C THR A 2 35.59 5.85 10.30
N VAL A 3 34.88 6.75 10.98
CA VAL A 3 33.53 6.44 11.47
C VAL A 3 32.63 6.46 10.25
N THR A 4 32.45 5.30 9.63
CA THR A 4 31.37 5.08 8.68
C THR A 4 30.09 5.22 9.47
N GLN A 5 29.48 6.41 9.40
CA GLN A 5 28.15 6.65 9.94
C GLN A 5 27.20 5.78 9.10
N ASN A 6 27.03 4.52 9.54
CA ASN A 6 25.93 3.66 9.16
C ASN A 6 24.69 4.36 9.67
N ARG A 7 24.23 5.39 8.93
CA ARG A 7 22.88 5.91 9.10
C ARG A 7 22.03 4.65 8.95
N PRO A 8 21.29 4.21 9.98
CA PRO A 8 20.19 3.32 9.69
C PRO A 8 19.43 4.08 8.62
N THR A 9 19.29 3.48 7.44
CA THR A 9 18.27 3.87 6.51
C THR A 9 17.05 3.99 7.40
N HIS A 10 16.66 5.21 7.76
CA HIS A 10 15.35 5.46 8.30
C HIS A 10 14.52 4.81 7.21
N GLU A 11 13.97 3.63 7.49
CA GLU A 11 13.05 2.97 6.61
C GLU A 11 11.89 3.95 6.59
N ILE A 12 11.98 4.93 5.69
CA ILE A 12 10.89 5.80 5.31
C ILE A 12 9.95 4.78 4.73
N MET A 13 9.06 4.28 5.59
CA MET A 13 8.17 3.19 5.25
C MET A 13 7.48 3.63 3.97
N ASP A 14 7.80 2.93 2.88
CA ASP A 14 7.42 3.42 1.58
C ASP A 14 5.88 3.48 1.54
N THR A 15 5.34 4.59 1.05
CA THR A 15 3.89 4.82 1.02
C THR A 15 3.17 3.68 0.29
N ASP A 16 3.80 3.07 -0.72
CA ASP A 16 3.30 1.90 -1.44
C ASP A 16 3.30 0.66 -0.55
N THR A 17 4.37 0.41 0.20
CA THR A 17 4.46 -0.73 1.13
C THR A 17 3.35 -0.65 2.20
N MET A 18 3.14 0.54 2.76
CA MET A 18 2.07 0.80 3.73
C MET A 18 0.68 0.57 3.11
N MET A 19 0.47 1.05 1.89
CA MET A 19 -0.78 0.89 1.17
C MET A 19 -1.08 -0.60 0.89
N VAL A 20 -0.10 -1.35 0.38
CA VAL A 20 -0.26 -2.78 0.08
C VAL A 20 -0.58 -3.57 1.35
N ALA A 21 0.10 -3.27 2.46
CA ALA A 21 -0.20 -3.89 3.76
C ALA A 21 -1.64 -3.59 4.21
N PHE A 22 -2.08 -2.33 4.10
CA PHE A 22 -3.43 -1.92 4.46
C PHE A 22 -4.51 -2.56 3.59
N LEU A 23 -4.27 -2.62 2.27
CA LEU A 23 -5.17 -3.28 1.32
C LEU A 23 -5.28 -4.77 1.62
N ARG A 24 -4.17 -5.43 1.95
CA ARG A 24 -4.15 -6.86 2.29
C ARG A 24 -4.87 -7.16 3.61
N GLU A 25 -4.75 -6.29 4.60
CA GLU A 25 -5.32 -6.49 5.94
C GLU A 25 -6.79 -6.08 6.03
N TYR A 26 -7.17 -4.96 5.43
CA TYR A 26 -8.48 -4.33 5.62
C TYR A 26 -9.33 -4.22 4.34
N GLY A 27 -8.76 -4.53 3.17
CA GLY A 27 -9.39 -4.25 1.88
C GLY A 27 -9.46 -2.74 1.58
N LEU A 28 -9.88 -2.38 0.36
CA LEU A 28 -9.86 -0.98 -0.11
C LEU A 28 -10.70 -0.04 0.76
N SER A 29 -11.93 -0.41 1.10
CA SER A 29 -12.81 0.43 1.92
C SER A 29 -12.29 0.61 3.35
N GLY A 30 -11.80 -0.47 3.98
CA GLY A 30 -11.26 -0.42 5.35
C GLY A 30 -9.91 0.29 5.43
N ALA A 31 -9.05 0.11 4.42
CA ALA A 31 -7.78 0.81 4.30
C ALA A 31 -7.99 2.34 4.23
N ARG A 32 -8.98 2.79 3.44
CA ARG A 32 -9.33 4.21 3.31
C ARG A 32 -9.80 4.80 4.64
N GLU A 33 -10.68 4.10 5.34
CA GLU A 33 -11.18 4.55 6.64
C GLU A 33 -10.06 4.67 7.67
N ARG A 34 -9.20 3.64 7.76
CA ARG A 34 -8.05 3.65 8.67
C ARG A 34 -7.05 4.75 8.34
N ALA A 35 -6.73 4.96 7.06
CA ALA A 35 -5.83 6.03 6.66
C ALA A 35 -6.36 7.40 7.11
N ARG A 36 -7.64 7.71 6.88
CA ARG A 36 -8.27 8.95 7.36
C ARG A 36 -8.26 9.09 8.88
N HIS A 37 -8.51 8.00 9.59
CA HIS A 37 -8.44 7.98 11.04
C HIS A 37 -7.02 8.30 11.54
N HIS A 38 -5.99 7.73 10.89
CA HIS A 38 -4.60 8.04 11.22
C HIS A 38 -4.23 9.51 10.93
N ILE A 39 -4.71 10.10 9.84
CA ILE A 39 -4.54 11.54 9.58
C ILE A 39 -5.08 12.36 10.76
N GLY A 40 -6.31 12.10 11.18
CA GLY A 40 -6.94 12.81 12.29
C GLY A 40 -6.12 12.70 13.58
N ARG A 41 -5.67 11.49 13.92
CA ARG A 41 -4.83 11.24 15.10
C ARG A 41 -3.48 11.95 15.03
N CYS A 42 -2.84 12.00 13.87
CA CYS A 42 -1.57 12.70 13.68
C CYS A 42 -1.74 14.22 13.79
N VAL A 43 -2.82 14.78 13.23
CA VAL A 43 -3.13 16.21 13.37
C VAL A 43 -3.41 16.58 14.83
N GLU A 44 -4.20 15.78 15.55
CA GLU A 44 -4.46 15.99 16.98
C GLU A 44 -3.18 15.92 17.84
N ALA A 45 -2.22 15.09 17.43
CA ALA A 45 -0.93 14.95 18.11
C ALA A 45 0.12 15.98 17.67
N GLY A 46 -0.18 16.84 16.70
CA GLY A 46 0.78 17.80 16.14
C GLY A 46 1.92 17.15 15.32
N LEU A 47 1.70 15.95 14.80
CA LEU A 47 2.67 15.21 13.99
C LEU A 47 2.43 15.51 12.50
N GLU A 48 2.96 16.64 12.03
CA GLU A 48 2.72 17.16 10.67
C GLU A 48 3.29 16.25 9.58
N ASP A 49 4.50 15.72 9.75
CA ASP A 49 5.12 14.80 8.79
C ASP A 49 4.35 13.47 8.69
N ASP A 50 3.90 12.92 9.81
CA ASP A 50 3.09 11.70 9.83
C ASP A 50 1.70 11.95 9.24
N ALA A 51 1.07 13.10 9.54
CA ALA A 51 -0.20 13.48 8.93
C ALA A 51 -0.07 13.61 7.40
N ALA A 52 1.02 14.22 6.91
CA ALA A 52 1.32 14.33 5.50
C ALA A 52 1.58 12.95 4.85
N PHE A 53 2.25 12.05 5.56
CA PHE A 53 2.43 10.66 5.13
C PHE A 53 1.08 9.95 4.96
N TRP A 54 0.22 9.97 5.98
CA TRP A 54 -1.10 9.33 5.94
C TRP A 54 -2.03 9.98 4.91
N MET A 55 -1.89 11.28 4.67
CA MET A 55 -2.60 11.98 3.61
C MET A 55 -2.19 11.49 2.22
N ARG A 56 -0.90 11.21 2.00
CA ARG A 56 -0.41 10.59 0.74
C ARG A 56 -0.95 9.16 0.58
N VAL A 57 -0.92 8.34 1.63
CA VAL A 57 -1.52 6.98 1.61
C VAL A 57 -3.00 7.05 1.27
N SER A 58 -3.75 7.93 1.94
CA SER A 58 -5.18 8.10 1.69
C SER A 58 -5.45 8.53 0.24
N ASN A 59 -4.71 9.51 -0.28
CA ASN A 59 -4.91 9.99 -1.65
C ASN A 59 -4.67 8.89 -2.70
N GLN A 60 -3.67 8.02 -2.49
CA GLN A 60 -3.42 6.89 -3.37
C GLN A 60 -4.55 5.85 -3.31
N LEU A 61 -5.09 5.56 -2.12
CA LEU A 61 -6.25 4.68 -1.97
C LEU A 61 -7.52 5.27 -2.60
N GLU A 62 -7.73 6.58 -2.53
CA GLU A 62 -8.85 7.27 -3.20
C GLU A 62 -8.72 7.19 -4.72
N ASN A 63 -7.50 7.36 -5.25
CA ASN A 63 -7.21 7.18 -6.68
C ASN A 63 -7.48 5.74 -7.14
N LEU A 64 -7.14 4.73 -6.33
CA LEU A 64 -7.46 3.33 -6.62
C LEU A 64 -8.97 3.05 -6.60
N ALA A 65 -9.74 3.77 -5.79
CA ALA A 65 -11.19 3.63 -5.75
C ALA A 65 -11.90 4.40 -6.88
N SER A 66 -11.31 5.51 -7.34
CA SER A 66 -11.86 6.36 -8.41
C SER A 66 -11.45 5.88 -9.80
N SER A 67 -10.27 5.26 -9.90
CA SER A 67 -9.88 4.50 -11.07
C SER A 67 -10.66 3.20 -11.01
N ASP A 68 -11.63 3.01 -11.92
CA ASP A 68 -12.37 1.77 -12.16
C ASP A 68 -11.43 0.65 -12.69
N TYR A 69 -10.22 0.58 -12.15
CA TYR A 69 -9.24 -0.46 -12.41
C TYR A 69 -9.75 -1.69 -11.65
N GLY A 70 -10.57 -2.50 -12.33
CA GLY A 70 -10.85 -3.86 -11.89
C GLY A 70 -9.55 -4.54 -11.46
N PRO A 71 -9.59 -5.49 -10.50
CA PRO A 71 -8.42 -6.11 -9.87
C PRO A 71 -7.64 -7.05 -10.81
N GLY A 72 -7.36 -6.62 -12.04
CA GLY A 72 -6.89 -7.46 -13.13
C GLY A 72 -5.37 -7.58 -13.25
N ASN A 73 -4.54 -6.78 -12.57
CA ASN A 73 -3.12 -6.77 -12.95
C ASN A 73 -2.05 -6.48 -11.88
N LEU A 74 -2.40 -6.41 -10.59
CA LEU A 74 -1.39 -6.30 -9.50
C LEU A 74 -1.27 -7.58 -8.66
N PHE A 75 -2.20 -8.52 -8.83
CA PHE A 75 -2.17 -9.84 -8.19
C PHE A 75 -2.35 -10.95 -9.23
N THR A 76 -1.57 -10.96 -10.31
CA THR A 76 -1.26 -12.23 -10.95
C THR A 76 -0.03 -12.80 -10.26
N PRO A 77 -0.15 -13.82 -9.38
CA PRO A 77 0.98 -14.72 -9.21
C PRO A 77 1.30 -15.25 -10.61
N SER A 78 2.52 -15.00 -11.10
CA SER A 78 3.02 -15.62 -12.32
C SER A 78 2.86 -17.13 -12.20
N GLY A 79 1.79 -17.65 -12.78
CA GLY A 79 1.31 -19.01 -12.54
C GLY A 79 -0.02 -19.29 -13.24
N GLN A 80 -0.26 -18.70 -14.41
CA GLN A 80 -1.30 -19.16 -15.31
C GLN A 80 -0.83 -20.47 -15.96
N ILE A 81 -0.99 -21.58 -15.24
CA ILE A 81 -1.01 -22.91 -15.86
C ILE A 81 -2.34 -23.01 -16.61
N SER A 82 -2.26 -22.79 -17.92
CA SER A 82 -3.31 -23.15 -18.87
C SER A 82 -3.73 -24.61 -18.64
N PRO A 83 -5.03 -24.93 -18.50
CA PRO A 83 -5.47 -26.29 -18.71
C PRO A 83 -5.47 -26.53 -20.23
N THR A 84 -4.32 -26.92 -20.77
CA THR A 84 -4.30 -27.53 -22.10
C THR A 84 -5.08 -28.84 -21.99
N ALA A 85 -6.28 -28.83 -22.55
CA ALA A 85 -7.11 -30.01 -22.73
C ALA A 85 -6.36 -31.01 -23.63
N THR A 86 -5.61 -31.93 -23.02
CA THR A 86 -5.09 -33.09 -23.72
C THR A 86 -6.18 -34.15 -23.73
N ARG A 87 -6.96 -34.19 -24.81
CA ARG A 87 -7.74 -35.36 -25.21
C ARG A 87 -6.97 -36.07 -26.33
N PRO A 88 -6.48 -37.29 -26.12
CA PRO A 88 -6.24 -38.23 -27.21
C PRO A 88 -7.34 -39.30 -27.20
N GLY A 89 -7.90 -39.54 -28.39
CA GLY A 89 -8.56 -40.80 -28.70
C GLY A 89 -7.56 -41.86 -29.13
#